data_AF-A0A961TEN6-F1
#
_entry.id   AF-A0A961TEN6-F1
#
_cell.length_a   1.000
_cell.length_b   1.000
_cell.length_c   1.000
_cell.angle_alpha   90.00
_cell.angle_beta   90.00
_cell.angle_gamma   90.00
#
_symmetry.space_group_name_H-M   'P 1'
#
loop_
_entity.id
_entity.type
_entity.pdbx_description
1 polymer ?
#
loop_
_entity_poly.entity_id
_entity_poly.type
_entity_poly.pdbx_seq_one_letter_code
_entity_poly.pdbx_strand_id
1 'polypeptide(L)' 'MNGASIEPLRKPRPCPQCAKPSKRETYPFCSSRCADLDLGKWLDGAYAIPAVDEGMPQEDRDDS' A
#
# COMPACT_ATOMS: atom_id res chain seq x y z
N MET A 1 34.73 16.13 -5.27
CA MET A 1 33.50 15.85 -6.03
C MET A 1 32.79 14.63 -5.46
N ASN A 2 31.51 14.83 -5.13
CA ASN A 2 30.40 13.87 -5.14
C ASN A 2 30.45 12.71 -4.13
N GLY A 3 30.18 13.03 -2.87
CA GLY A 3 29.61 12.07 -1.93
C GLY A 3 28.16 11.76 -2.30
N ALA A 4 27.97 10.78 -3.18
CA ALA A 4 26.65 10.17 -3.36
C ALA A 4 26.28 9.47 -2.04
N SER A 5 25.40 10.09 -1.27
CA SER A 5 24.85 9.51 -0.04
C SER A 5 24.12 8.22 -0.41
N ILE A 6 24.78 7.08 -0.23
CA ILE A 6 24.16 5.77 -0.41
C ILE A 6 23.29 5.54 0.81
N GLU A 7 22.03 5.97 0.74
CA GLU A 7 21.03 5.65 1.73
C GLU A 7 21.03 4.13 1.98
N PRO A 8 20.88 3.66 3.25
CA PRO A 8 20.98 2.24 3.57
C PRO A 8 20.05 1.44 2.67
N LEU A 9 20.63 0.49 1.94
CA LEU A 9 19.89 -0.42 1.08
C LEU A 9 18.87 -1.19 1.93
N ARG A 10 17.59 -0.84 1.81
CA ARG A 10 16.51 -1.63 2.40
C ARG A 10 16.66 -3.08 1.93
N LYS A 11 16.66 -4.02 2.89
CA LYS A 11 16.78 -5.45 2.57
C LYS A 11 15.66 -5.83 1.59
N PRO A 12 15.97 -6.61 0.53
CA PRO A 12 14.97 -7.05 -0.41
C PRO A 12 13.88 -7.86 0.30
N ARG A 13 12.62 -7.58 -0.03
CA ARG A 13 11.44 -8.25 0.50
C ARG A 13 10.73 -8.99 -0.65
N PRO A 14 9.95 -10.04 -0.37
CA PRO A 14 9.10 -10.65 -1.40
C PRO A 14 8.10 -9.63 -1.97
N CYS A 15 7.98 -9.57 -3.29
CA CYS A 15 7.03 -8.72 -3.99
C CYS A 15 5.59 -9.10 -3.59
N PRO A 16 4.75 -8.15 -3.15
CA PRO A 16 3.39 -8.46 -2.71
C PRO A 16 2.49 -8.97 -3.85
N GLN A 17 2.84 -8.70 -5.10
CA GLN A 17 2.05 -9.12 -6.27
C GLN A 17 2.42 -10.50 -6.83
N CYS A 18 3.67 -10.96 -6.66
CA CYS A 18 4.13 -12.23 -7.26
C CYS A 18 5.21 -12.99 -6.48
N ALA A 19 5.52 -12.57 -5.25
CA ALA A 19 6.50 -13.16 -4.33
C ALA A 19 7.98 -13.15 -4.79
N LYS A 20 8.31 -12.67 -5.98
CA LYS A 20 9.70 -12.52 -6.44
C LYS A 20 10.47 -11.50 -5.59
N PRO A 21 11.81 -11.61 -5.43
CA PRO A 21 12.59 -10.62 -4.70
C PRO A 21 12.42 -9.20 -5.24
N SER A 22 12.18 -8.23 -4.35
CA SER A 22 12.05 -6.82 -4.71
C SER A 22 13.35 -6.26 -5.28
N LYS A 23 13.24 -5.36 -6.26
CA LYS A 23 14.38 -4.60 -6.78
C LYS A 23 14.48 -3.24 -6.08
N ARG A 24 15.68 -2.64 -6.08
CA ARG A 24 15.91 -1.35 -5.41
C ARG A 24 15.11 -0.23 -6.08
N GLU A 25 15.02 -0.25 -7.39
CA GLU A 25 14.40 0.79 -8.21
C GLU A 25 12.87 0.80 -8.07
N THR A 26 12.28 -0.37 -7.77
CA THR A 26 10.83 -0.57 -7.72
C THR A 26 10.35 -1.06 -6.36
N TYR A 27 11.15 -0.91 -5.31
CA TYR A 27 10.81 -1.41 -3.97
C TYR A 27 9.46 -0.85 -3.50
N PRO A 28 8.52 -1.68 -2.99
CA PRO A 28 8.66 -3.08 -2.54
C PRO A 28 8.43 -4.16 -3.62
N PHE A 29 8.28 -3.78 -4.88
CA PHE A 29 7.98 -4.68 -6.00
C PHE A 29 9.22 -5.18 -6.74
N CYS A 30 9.05 -6.23 -7.54
CA CYS A 30 10.11 -6.77 -8.40
C CYS A 30 10.22 -6.06 -9.77
N SER A 31 9.23 -5.27 -10.18
CA SER A 31 9.18 -4.55 -11.47
C SER A 31 8.10 -3.44 -11.48
N SER A 32 8.18 -2.53 -12.46
CA SER A 32 7.15 -1.50 -12.71
C SER A 32 5.77 -2.13 -12.97
N ARG A 33 5.72 -3.18 -13.79
CA ARG A 33 4.47 -3.92 -14.06
C ARG A 33 3.78 -4.40 -12.79
N CYS A 34 4.53 -4.85 -11.78
CA CYS A 34 3.92 -5.26 -10.51
C CYS A 34 3.43 -4.06 -9.70
N ALA A 35 4.09 -2.90 -9.77
CA ALA A 35 3.57 -1.68 -9.14
C ALA A 35 2.26 -1.22 -9.80
N ASP A 36 2.17 -1.28 -11.13
CA ASP A 36 0.96 -0.89 -11.87
C ASP A 36 -0.23 -1.82 -11.57
N LEU A 37 0.02 -3.13 -11.41
CA LEU A 37 -1.01 -4.11 -11.03
C LEU A 37 -1.53 -3.88 -9.60
N ASP A 38 -0.62 -3.52 -8.67
CA ASP A 38 -1.00 -3.14 -7.31
C ASP A 38 -1.89 -1.89 -7.35
N LEU A 39 -1.48 -0.86 -8.11
CA LEU A 39 -2.28 0.35 -8.32
C LEU A 39 -3.66 0.04 -8.90
N GLY A 40 -3.77 -0.86 -9.88
CA GLY A 40 -5.06 -1.32 -10.41
C GLY A 40 -5.97 -1.86 -9.31
N LYS A 41 -5.45 -2.74 -8.43
CA LYS A 41 -6.20 -3.28 -7.29
C LYS A 41 -6.65 -2.19 -6.31
N TRP A 42 -5.86 -1.13 -6.12
CA TRP A 42 -6.27 0.03 -5.33
C TRP A 42 -7.45 0.76 -5.95
N LEU A 43 -7.37 1.03 -7.25
CA LEU A 43 -8.43 1.73 -7.98
C LEU A 43 -9.72 0.90 -8.08
N ASP A 44 -9.60 -0.42 -8.14
CA ASP A 44 -10.74 -1.35 -8.13
C ASP A 44 -11.37 -1.53 -6.73
N GLY A 45 -10.80 -0.91 -5.69
CA GLY A 45 -11.30 -1.04 -4.32
C GLY A 45 -10.99 -2.38 -3.65
N ALA A 46 -10.08 -3.19 -4.20
CA ALA A 46 -9.72 -4.50 -3.64
C ALA A 46 -9.04 -4.41 -2.26
N TYR A 47 -8.53 -3.23 -1.88
CA TYR A 47 -7.95 -2.95 -0.58
C TYR A 47 -8.92 -2.23 0.39
N ALA A 48 -10.23 -2.32 0.16
CA ALA A 48 -11.23 -1.75 1.06
C ALA A 48 -11.20 -2.45 2.43
N ILE A 49 -11.24 -1.66 3.51
CA ILE A 49 -11.41 -2.15 4.88
C ILE A 49 -12.91 -2.33 5.12
N PRO A 50 -13.38 -3.52 5.52
CA PRO A 50 -14.79 -3.73 5.80
C PRO A 50 -15.25 -2.82 6.94
N ALA A 51 -16.40 -2.18 6.78
CA ALA A 51 -17.04 -1.48 7.88
C ALA A 51 -17.56 -2.50 8.90
N VAL A 52 -17.14 -2.36 10.15
CA VAL A 52 -17.76 -3.06 11.27
C VAL A 52 -18.93 -2.19 11.70
N ASP A 53 -20.14 -2.73 11.66
CA ASP A 53 -21.33 -2.05 12.19
C ASP A 53 -21.29 -2.10 13.73
N GLU A 54 -20.34 -1.36 14.30
CA GLU A 54 -20.34 -1.08 15.73
C GLU A 54 -21.34 0.05 15.93
N GLY A 55 -22.59 -0.34 16.17
CA GLY A 55 -23.75 0.53 16.30
C GLY A 55 -23.39 1.89 16.89
N MET A 56 -23.27 2.88 16.00
CA MET A 56 -23.09 4.29 16.37
C MET A 56 -24.24 4.62 17.32
N PRO A 57 -23.99 5.14 18.53
CA PRO A 57 -25.07 5.65 19.36
C PRO A 57 -25.73 6.74 18.52
N GLN A 58 -27.01 6.56 18.23
CA GLN A 58 -27.81 7.55 17.54
C GLN A 58 -27.96 8.72 18.53
N GLU A 59 -27.09 9.73 18.40
CA GLU A 59 -27.30 11.02 19.07
C GLU A 59 -28.63 11.56 18.56
N ASP A 60 -29.58 11.54 19.48
CA ASP A 60 -30.85 12.23 19.47
C ASP A 60 -30.67 13.67 19.01
N ARG A 61 -30.97 13.90 17.73
CA ARG A 61 -31.31 15.24 17.24
C ARG A 61 -32.63 15.64 17.90
N ASP A 62 -32.53 16.26 19.07
CA ASP A 62 -33.61 17.02 19.69
C ASP A 62 -33.80 18.29 18.85
N ASP A 63 -34.70 18.22 17.87
CA ASP A 63 -35.29 19.38 17.18
C ASP A 63 -36.62 19.70 17.86
N SER A 64 -36.58 20.55 18.89
CA SER A 64 -37.69 21.39 19.36
C SER A 64 -37.22 22.52 20.27
#